data_AF-A0A6V7LTX8-F1
#
_entry.id   AF-A0A6V7LTX8-F1
#
_cell.length_a   1.000
_cell.length_b   1.000
_cell.length_c   1.000
_cell.angle_alpha   90.00
_cell.angle_beta   90.00
_cell.angle_gamma   90.00
#
_symmetry.space_group_name_H-M   'P 1'
#
loop_
_entity.id
_entity.type
_entity.pdbx_description
1 polymer ?
#
loop_
_entity_poly.entity_id
_entity_poly.type
_entity_poly.pdbx_seq_one_letter_code
_entity_poly.pdbx_strand_id
1 'polypeptide(L)' 'SNHSGHEVKVAGWGRVSNNGDASTRLRQATLRVMSQQQCLNTSFAEHVTSSMLCAYNDGRDACQ' A
#
# COMPACT_ATOMS: atom_id res chain seq x y z
N SER A 1 -17.12 -1.19 8.78
CA SER A 1 -16.77 -2.56 8.36
C SER A 1 -15.30 -2.81 8.70
N ASN A 2 -14.94 -3.94 9.31
CA ASN A 2 -13.53 -4.26 9.60
C ASN A 2 -12.93 -5.05 8.43
N HIS A 3 -11.96 -4.46 7.74
CA HIS A 3 -11.29 -5.07 6.58
C HIS A 3 -9.86 -5.54 6.88
N SER A 4 -9.40 -5.43 8.13
CA SER A 4 -8.05 -5.84 8.55
C SER A 4 -7.77 -7.30 8.21
N GLY A 5 -6.58 -7.59 7.69
CA GLY A 5 -6.14 -8.95 7.35
C GLY A 5 -6.58 -9.47 5.98
N HIS A 6 -7.50 -8.77 5.27
CA HIS A 6 -7.88 -9.15 3.91
C HIS A 6 -6.73 -8.89 2.92
N GLU A 7 -6.60 -9.77 1.94
CA GLU A 7 -5.77 -9.51 0.75
C GLU A 7 -6.50 -8.60 -0.22
N VAL A 8 -5.78 -7.62 -0.74
CA VAL A 8 -6.24 -6.64 -1.71
C VAL A 8 -5.24 -6.55 -2.86
N LYS A 9 -5.73 -6.07 -4.00
CA LYS A 9 -4.92 -5.87 -5.20
C LYS A 9 -4.86 -4.40 -5.53
N VAL A 10 -3.66 -3.86 -5.66
CA VAL A 10 -3.42 -2.53 -6.22
C VAL A 10 -2.86 -2.70 -7.63
N ALA A 11 -3.29 -1.87 -8.57
CA ALA A 11 -2.84 -1.92 -9.95
C ALA A 11 -2.53 -0.53 -10.49
N GLY A 12 -1.53 -0.43 -11.37
CA GLY A 12 -1.11 0.85 -11.96
C GLY A 12 0.07 0.72 -12.91
N TRP A 13 0.50 1.89 -13.42
CA TRP A 13 1.64 2.05 -14.33
C TRP A 13 2.80 2.83 -13.68
N GLY A 14 2.77 3.00 -12.35
CA GLY A 14 3.81 3.72 -11.61
C GLY A 14 5.18 3.04 -11.70
N ARG A 15 6.15 3.61 -11.00
CA ARG A 15 7.51 3.08 -10.95
C ARG A 15 7.55 1.66 -10.39
N VAL A 16 8.49 0.86 -10.88
CA VAL A 16 8.72 -0.52 -10.40
C VAL A 16 9.85 -0.63 -9.37
N SER A 17 10.60 0.45 -9.16
CA SER A 17 11.67 0.58 -8.18
C SER A 17 11.82 2.03 -7.75
N ASN A 18 12.44 2.25 -6.60
CA ASN A 18 12.80 3.60 -6.15
C ASN A 18 13.67 4.30 -7.21
N ASN A 19 13.27 5.50 -7.62
CA ASN A 19 13.91 6.30 -8.67
C ASN A 19 13.99 5.62 -10.07
N GLY A 20 13.22 4.55 -10.30
CA GLY A 20 13.13 3.88 -11.60
C GLY A 20 12.14 4.54 -12.56
N ASP A 21 12.02 3.96 -13.74
CA ASP A 21 11.04 4.39 -14.74
C ASP A 21 9.64 3.84 -14.44
N ALA A 22 8.62 4.57 -14.91
CA ALA A 22 7.24 4.12 -14.92
C ALA A 22 7.06 2.89 -15.82
N SER A 23 6.18 1.98 -15.42
CA SER A 23 5.92 0.77 -16.20
C SER A 23 5.13 1.08 -17.47
N THR A 24 5.61 0.61 -18.62
CA THR A 24 4.87 0.70 -19.91
C THR A 24 3.69 -0.28 -19.99
N ARG A 25 3.55 -1.18 -19.01
CA ARG A 25 2.47 -2.17 -18.92
C ARG A 25 1.79 -2.07 -17.56
N LEU A 26 0.49 -2.37 -17.51
CA LEU A 26 -0.24 -2.44 -16.24
C LEU A 26 0.42 -3.49 -15.33
N ARG A 27 0.72 -3.10 -14.09
CA ARG A 27 1.21 -3.98 -13.05
C ARG A 27 0.16 -4.11 -11.96
N GLN A 28 0.25 -5.20 -11.20
CA GLN A 28 -0.60 -5.47 -10.04
C GLN A 28 0.27 -6.01 -8.91
N ALA A 29 0.07 -5.49 -7.70
CA ALA A 29 0.64 -6.03 -6.48
C ALA A 29 -0.47 -6.51 -5.54
N THR A 30 -0.21 -7.59 -4.81
CA THR A 30 -1.12 -8.11 -3.78
C THR A 30 -0.58 -7.71 -2.41
N LEU A 31 -1.39 -7.00 -1.63
CA LEU A 31 -1.08 -6.42 -0.33
C LEU A 31 -2.07 -6.95 0.71
N ARG A 32 -1.74 -6.82 1.99
CA ARG A 32 -2.67 -7.13 3.09
C ARG A 32 -3.08 -5.86 3.82
N VAL A 33 -4.37 -5.70 4.07
CA VAL A 33 -4.91 -4.56 4.82
C VAL A 33 -4.44 -4.63 6.28
N MET A 34 -3.89 -3.53 6.77
CA MET A 34 -3.49 -3.35 8.16
C MET A 34 -4.66 -2.77 8.97
N SER A 35 -4.71 -3.08 10.27
CA SER A 35 -5.64 -2.39 11.15
C SER A 35 -5.21 -0.92 11.33
N GLN A 36 -6.16 -0.05 11.66
CA GLN A 36 -5.87 1.36 11.96
C GLN A 36 -4.80 1.51 13.05
N GLN A 37 -4.82 0.65 14.07
CA GLN A 37 -3.82 0.66 15.14
C GLN A 37 -2.43 0.25 14.64
N GLN A 38 -2.35 -0.74 13.74
CA GLN A 38 -1.08 -1.11 13.11
C GLN A 38 -0.54 0.03 12.23
N CYS A 39 -1.39 0.71 11.46
CA CYS A 39 -1.03 1.91 10.71
C CYS A 39 -0.41 3.00 11.59
N LEU A 40 -1.06 3.29 12.72
CA LEU A 40 -0.63 4.32 13.67
C LEU A 40 0.65 3.95 14.45
N ASN A 41 1.07 2.68 14.40
CA ASN A 41 2.34 2.22 14.97
C ASN A 41 3.49 2.24 13.94
N THR A 42 3.29 2.82 12.75
CA THR A 42 4.34 3.02 11.74
C THR A 42 4.94 4.42 11.81
N SER A 43 6.02 4.67 11.06
CA SER A 43 6.59 6.01 10.89
C SER A 43 5.64 7.01 10.22
N PHE A 44 4.52 6.56 9.67
CA PHE A 44 3.54 7.41 8.98
C PHE A 44 2.41 7.88 9.88
N ALA A 45 2.43 7.56 11.17
CA ALA A 45 1.32 7.80 12.11
C ALA A 45 0.75 9.23 12.04
N GLU A 46 1.62 10.25 11.94
CA GLU A 46 1.22 11.66 11.90
C GLU A 46 0.45 12.04 10.62
N HIS A 47 0.54 11.25 9.57
CA HIS A 47 -0.12 11.47 8.28
C HIS A 47 -1.38 10.63 8.08
N VAL A 48 -1.68 9.70 8.99
CA VAL A 48 -2.81 8.79 8.86
C VAL A 48 -4.05 9.41 9.50
N THR A 49 -5.11 9.61 8.70
CA THR A 49 -6.42 10.08 9.18
C THR A 49 -7.42 8.93 9.30
N SER A 50 -8.56 9.18 9.93
CA SER A 50 -9.65 8.21 10.10
C SER A 50 -10.33 7.79 8.78
N SER A 51 -10.10 8.52 7.69
CA SER A 51 -10.61 8.21 6.35
C SER A 51 -9.61 7.45 5.48
N MET A 52 -8.45 7.07 6.03
CA MET A 52 -7.40 6.33 5.32
C MET A 52 -7.36 4.85 5.71
N LEU A 53 -6.76 4.04 4.84
CA LEU A 53 -6.43 2.64 5.09
C LEU A 53 -4.96 2.43 4.72
N CYS A 54 -4.26 1.58 5.47
CA CYS A 54 -2.94 1.10 5.04
C CYS A 54 -3.05 -0.35 4.59
N ALA A 55 -2.29 -0.68 3.56
CA ALA A 55 -2.06 -2.03 3.13
C ALA A 55 -0.56 -2.20 2.82
N TYR A 56 0.01 -3.32 3.22
CA TYR A 56 1.43 -3.57 3.08
C TYR A 56 1.69 -5.05 2.86
N ASN A 57 2.77 -5.37 2.13
CA ASN A 57 3.40 -6.68 2.10
C ASN A 57 4.91 -6.49 1.88
N ASP A 58 5.72 -7.41 2.41
CA ASP A 58 7.17 -7.32 2.26
C ASP A 58 7.59 -7.37 0.78
N GLY A 59 8.50 -6.47 0.40
CA GLY A 59 8.98 -6.29 -0.98
C GLY A 59 7.94 -5.87 -2.02
N ARG A 60 6.71 -5.47 -1.62
CA ARG A 60 5.63 -5.11 -2.55
C ARG A 60 4.82 -3.93 -2.04
N ASP A 61 4.75 -2.87 -2.84
CA ASP A 61 3.92 -1.70 -2.54
C ASP A 61 3.52 -0.98 -3.83
N ALA A 62 2.63 0.01 -3.72
CA ALA A 62 2.42 1.01 -4.75
C ALA A 62 3.58 2.02 -4.77
N CYS A 63 3.96 2.49 -5.95
CA CYS A 63 5.00 3.51 -6.11
C CYS A 63 4.56 4.54 -7.14
N GLN A 64 4.97 5.80 -6.92
CA GLN A 64 4.65 6.94 -7.79
C GLN A 64 5.52 6.92 -9.04
#